data_AF-T1D9X8-F1
#
_entry.id   AF-T1D9X8-F1
#
_cell.length_a   1.000
_cell.length_b   1.000
_cell.length_c   1.000
_cell.angle_alpha   90.00
_cell.angle_beta   90.00
_cell.angle_gamma   90.00
#
_symmetry.space_group_name_H-M   'P 1'
#
loop_
_entity.id
_entity.type
_entity.pdbx_description
1 polymer ?
#
loop_
_entity_poly.entity_id
_entity_poly.type
_entity_poly.pdbx_seq_one_letter_code
_entity_poly.pdbx_strand_id
1 'polypeptide(L)'
;EAKVAAEVAAGHKRAFDARVIPSVAYTDPEVAWVGLTEAEAKAGGIAVEKGAFPWAASGRSLSLGRDEGMTKLLFDPQTHRVLGGGIVGTNAGELISEVALAIETGCDAADIGLTIHPHPTLSETVGAAAEAYEGTLTDLYIPKKR
;
A
#
# COMPACT_ATOMS: atom_id res chain seq x y z
N GLU A 1 -1.22 19.57 9.26
CA GLU A 1 -1.91 20.53 10.18
C GLU A 1 -1.34 21.95 10.14
N ALA A 2 -0.08 22.20 10.54
CA ALA A 2 0.45 23.57 10.65
C ALA A 2 0.40 24.41 9.36
N LYS A 3 0.64 23.80 8.18
CA LYS A 3 0.50 24.50 6.88
C LYS A 3 -0.92 25.03 6.67
N VAL A 4 -1.94 24.20 6.93
CA VAL A 4 -3.36 24.59 6.84
C VAL A 4 -3.65 25.73 7.82
N ALA A 5 -3.16 25.63 9.06
CA ALA A 5 -3.35 26.69 10.05
C ALA A 5 -2.74 28.04 9.59
N ALA A 6 -1.54 28.01 9.01
CA ALA A 6 -0.89 29.20 8.45
C ALA A 6 -1.69 29.79 7.27
N GLU A 7 -2.20 28.95 6.37
CA GLU A 7 -3.02 29.40 5.24
C GLU A 7 -4.35 30.02 5.69
N VAL A 8 -5.01 29.42 6.69
CA VAL A 8 -6.24 29.96 7.28
C VAL A 8 -5.96 31.29 7.98
N ALA A 9 -4.85 31.41 8.72
CA ALA A 9 -4.43 32.67 9.33
C ALA A 9 -4.14 33.75 8.29
N ALA A 10 -3.65 33.37 7.10
CA ALA A 10 -3.47 34.26 5.95
C ALA A 10 -4.79 34.57 5.20
N GLY A 11 -5.94 34.09 5.67
CA GLY A 11 -7.26 34.36 5.09
C GLY A 11 -7.66 33.41 3.95
N HIS A 12 -6.89 32.37 3.67
CA HIS A 12 -7.27 31.36 2.67
C HIS A 12 -8.34 30.42 3.21
N LYS A 13 -9.27 30.01 2.32
CA LYS A 13 -10.27 28.98 2.62
C LYS A 13 -9.64 27.59 2.43
N ARG A 14 -9.14 27.03 3.53
CA ARG A 14 -8.42 25.75 3.57
C ARG A 14 -8.90 24.92 4.75
N ALA A 15 -8.82 23.60 4.61
CA ALA A 15 -9.16 22.63 5.63
C ALA A 15 -8.09 21.53 5.64
N PHE A 16 -7.99 20.80 6.76
CA PHE A 16 -7.19 19.58 6.82
C PHE A 16 -8.09 18.41 6.45
N ASP A 17 -7.99 17.95 5.21
CA ASP A 17 -8.87 16.97 4.57
C ASP A 17 -8.10 15.72 4.07
N ALA A 18 -6.87 15.53 4.54
CA ALA A 18 -6.10 14.32 4.27
C ALA A 18 -6.91 13.09 4.71
N ARG A 19 -7.11 12.16 3.78
CA ARG A 19 -7.85 10.92 4.00
C ARG A 19 -7.04 9.92 4.80
N VAL A 20 -5.72 9.98 4.71
CA VAL A 20 -4.81 9.06 5.40
C VAL A 20 -3.56 9.74 5.94
N ILE A 21 -2.99 9.16 7.00
CA ILE A 21 -1.69 9.54 7.57
C ILE A 21 -0.86 8.26 7.69
N PRO A 22 0.32 8.16 7.06
CA PRO A 22 1.16 6.99 7.16
C PRO A 22 1.79 6.87 8.55
N SER A 23 2.06 5.65 8.97
CA SER A 23 2.78 5.32 10.19
C SER A 23 3.93 4.37 9.87
N VAL A 24 5.09 4.61 10.47
CA VAL A 24 6.30 3.82 10.22
C VAL A 24 7.03 3.55 11.54
N ALA A 25 7.31 2.28 11.80
CA ALA A 25 8.30 1.87 12.79
C ALA A 25 9.63 1.63 12.06
N TYR A 26 10.62 2.49 12.33
CA TYR A 26 11.97 2.41 11.76
C TYR A 26 12.85 1.37 12.47
N THR A 27 12.34 0.15 12.56
CA THR A 27 13.04 -1.04 13.06
C THR A 27 13.81 -1.73 11.94
N ASP A 28 14.46 -2.86 12.24
CA ASP A 28 15.08 -3.71 11.24
C ASP A 28 14.44 -5.12 11.24
N PRO A 29 13.60 -5.48 10.25
CA PRO A 29 13.11 -4.63 9.15
C PRO A 29 12.12 -3.56 9.62
N GLU A 30 11.85 -2.57 8.76
CA GLU A 30 10.85 -1.54 9.01
C GLU A 30 9.43 -2.11 8.91
N VAL A 31 8.49 -1.47 9.60
CA VAL A 31 7.06 -1.77 9.51
C VAL A 31 6.32 -0.48 9.16
N ALA A 32 5.78 -0.39 7.95
CA ALA A 32 5.05 0.78 7.47
C ALA A 32 3.61 0.42 7.13
N TRP A 33 2.66 1.30 7.45
CA TRP A 33 1.26 1.15 7.06
C TRP A 33 0.56 2.49 6.85
N VAL A 34 -0.50 2.49 6.07
CA VAL A 34 -1.34 3.66 5.80
C VAL A 34 -2.77 3.23 5.50
N GLY A 35 -3.74 4.07 5.84
CA GLY A 35 -5.16 3.78 5.65
C GLY A 35 -5.67 2.68 6.58
N LEU A 36 -6.72 1.99 6.13
CA LEU A 36 -7.43 0.98 6.91
C LEU A 36 -6.54 -0.26 7.15
N THR A 37 -6.50 -0.75 8.39
CA THR A 37 -5.89 -2.03 8.75
C THR A 37 -6.93 -3.15 8.78
N GLU A 38 -6.51 -4.43 8.66
CA GLU A 38 -7.44 -5.57 8.80
C GLU A 38 -8.13 -5.60 10.18
N ALA A 39 -7.44 -5.13 11.23
CA ALA A 39 -8.00 -5.05 12.57
C ALA A 39 -9.12 -4.00 12.66
N GLU A 40 -8.90 -2.81 12.08
CA GLU A 40 -9.92 -1.76 11.99
C GLU A 40 -11.09 -2.17 11.08
N ALA A 41 -10.81 -2.81 9.94
CA ALA A 41 -11.83 -3.34 9.05
C ALA A 41 -12.74 -4.34 9.77
N LYS A 42 -12.14 -5.30 10.50
CA LYS A 42 -12.87 -6.28 11.29
C LYS A 42 -13.66 -5.64 12.43
N ALA A 43 -13.08 -4.68 13.14
CA ALA A 43 -13.74 -3.98 14.24
C ALA A 43 -14.91 -3.11 13.75
N GLY A 44 -14.79 -2.50 12.57
CA GLY A 44 -15.79 -1.66 11.94
C GLY A 44 -16.81 -2.41 11.08
N GLY A 45 -16.68 -3.73 10.90
CA GLY A 45 -17.54 -4.50 10.00
C GLY A 45 -17.40 -4.10 8.53
N ILE A 46 -16.25 -3.58 8.13
CA ILE A 46 -15.95 -3.15 6.76
C ILE A 46 -15.44 -4.38 5.99
N ALA A 47 -16.13 -4.72 4.89
CA ALA A 47 -15.69 -5.79 4.02
C ALA A 47 -14.44 -5.34 3.25
N VAL A 48 -13.39 -6.16 3.30
CA VAL A 48 -12.14 -5.93 2.56
C VAL A 48 -11.64 -7.24 1.96
N GLU A 49 -11.02 -7.13 0.79
CA GLU A 49 -10.23 -8.19 0.20
C GLU A 49 -8.76 -7.81 0.16
N LYS A 50 -7.88 -8.81 0.05
CA LYS A 50 -6.44 -8.63 0.21
C LYS A 50 -5.68 -9.06 -1.04
N GLY A 51 -4.84 -8.17 -1.53
CA GLY A 51 -3.70 -8.48 -2.39
C GLY A 51 -2.41 -8.49 -1.58
N ALA A 52 -1.53 -9.48 -1.78
CA ALA A 52 -0.27 -9.55 -1.05
C ALA A 52 0.82 -10.19 -1.90
N PHE A 53 2.03 -9.65 -1.77
CA PHE A 53 3.23 -10.12 -2.46
C PHE A 53 4.35 -10.41 -1.44
N PRO A 54 4.76 -11.67 -1.25
CA PRO A 54 5.88 -12.02 -0.36
C PRO A 54 7.21 -11.63 -1.00
N TRP A 55 8.11 -10.99 -0.25
CA TRP A 55 9.39 -10.52 -0.79
C TRP A 55 10.39 -11.66 -1.05
N ALA A 56 10.11 -12.87 -0.56
CA ALA A 56 10.78 -14.09 -1.02
C ALA A 56 10.64 -14.34 -2.54
N ALA A 57 9.67 -13.69 -3.20
CA ALA A 57 9.49 -13.72 -4.64
C ALA A 57 10.06 -12.48 -5.36
N SER A 58 10.57 -11.48 -4.62
CA SER A 58 11.18 -10.30 -5.21
C SER A 58 12.66 -10.56 -5.50
N GLY A 59 13.04 -10.55 -6.77
CA GLY A 59 14.45 -10.64 -7.17
C GLY A 59 15.31 -9.54 -6.54
N ARG A 60 14.76 -8.32 -6.37
CA ARG A 60 15.45 -7.24 -5.68
C ARG A 60 15.67 -7.56 -4.20
N SER A 61 14.65 -8.04 -3.49
CA SER A 61 14.77 -8.35 -2.06
C SER A 61 15.75 -9.49 -1.79
N LEU A 62 15.71 -10.53 -2.63
CA LEU A 62 16.69 -11.62 -2.60
C LEU A 62 18.12 -11.12 -2.84
N SER A 63 18.31 -10.18 -3.77
CA SER A 63 19.63 -9.58 -4.03
C SER A 63 20.20 -8.80 -2.85
N LEU A 64 19.34 -8.34 -1.93
CA LEU A 64 19.72 -7.66 -0.69
C LEU A 64 19.90 -8.63 0.49
N GLY A 65 19.57 -9.91 0.32
CA GLY A 65 19.56 -10.89 1.41
C GLY A 65 18.49 -10.63 2.47
N ARG A 66 17.35 -10.03 2.07
CA ARG A 66 16.24 -9.63 2.95
C ARG A 66 14.91 -10.21 2.46
N ASP A 67 14.76 -11.53 2.47
CA ASP A 67 13.59 -12.23 1.91
C ASP A 67 12.39 -12.31 2.87
N GLU A 68 12.55 -11.85 4.11
CA GLU A 68 11.53 -11.89 5.17
C GLU A 68 10.40 -10.84 5.01
N GLY A 69 10.48 -9.99 3.99
CA GLY A 69 9.53 -8.90 3.76
C GLY A 69 8.19 -9.31 3.12
N MET A 70 7.23 -8.39 3.12
CA MET A 70 5.93 -8.55 2.47
C MET A 70 5.30 -7.18 2.17
N THR A 71 4.68 -7.05 1.00
CA THR A 71 3.79 -5.94 0.66
C THR A 71 2.34 -6.44 0.63
N LYS A 72 1.43 -5.72 1.29
CA LYS A 72 0.01 -6.06 1.39
C LYS A 72 -0.86 -4.83 1.13
N LEU A 73 -1.88 -5.00 0.31
CA LEU A 73 -2.90 -3.99 0.02
C LEU A 73 -4.29 -4.55 0.39
N LEU A 74 -5.15 -3.67 0.88
CA LEU A 74 -6.55 -3.96 1.19
C LEU A 74 -7.44 -3.18 0.23
N PHE A 75 -8.37 -3.88 -0.40
CA PHE A 75 -9.28 -3.33 -1.39
C PHE A 75 -10.73 -3.47 -0.94
N ASP A 76 -11.55 -2.50 -1.33
CA ASP A 76 -13.00 -2.60 -1.28
C ASP A 76 -13.48 -3.64 -2.32
N PRO A 77 -14.18 -4.72 -1.94
CA PRO A 77 -14.61 -5.75 -2.87
C PRO A 77 -15.66 -5.31 -3.90
N GLN A 78 -16.33 -4.18 -3.68
CA GLN A 78 -17.34 -3.65 -4.61
C GLN A 78 -16.74 -2.64 -5.58
N THR A 79 -15.85 -1.78 -5.09
CA THR A 79 -15.29 -0.67 -5.88
C THR A 79 -13.86 -0.90 -6.35
N HIS A 80 -13.20 -1.95 -5.84
CA HIS A 80 -11.80 -2.30 -6.08
C HIS A 80 -10.81 -1.21 -5.62
N ARG A 81 -11.30 -0.17 -4.93
CA ARG A 81 -10.46 0.93 -4.44
C ARG A 81 -9.55 0.46 -3.33
N VAL A 82 -8.31 0.93 -3.35
CA VAL A 82 -7.39 0.70 -2.23
C VAL A 82 -7.88 1.46 -1.00
N LEU A 83 -8.05 0.73 0.11
CA LEU A 83 -8.50 1.26 1.40
C LEU A 83 -7.37 1.38 2.41
N GLY A 84 -6.31 0.59 2.22
CA GLY A 84 -5.14 0.60 3.09
C GLY A 84 -4.04 -0.29 2.55
N GLY A 85 -2.85 -0.15 3.12
CA GLY A 85 -1.73 -1.02 2.82
C GLY A 85 -0.73 -1.08 3.96
N GLY A 86 0.06 -2.16 3.96
CA GLY A 86 1.11 -2.40 4.92
C GLY A 86 2.29 -3.09 4.25
N ILE A 87 3.49 -2.67 4.65
CA ILE A 87 4.76 -3.15 4.12
C ILE A 87 5.67 -3.47 5.31
N VAL A 88 6.24 -4.68 5.30
CA VAL A 88 7.33 -5.08 6.19
C VAL A 88 8.55 -5.35 5.32
N GLY A 89 9.68 -4.74 5.65
CA GLY A 89 10.91 -4.93 4.89
C GLY A 89 11.86 -3.74 5.00
N THR A 90 13.07 -3.90 4.45
CA THR A 90 14.02 -2.80 4.32
C THR A 90 13.43 -1.69 3.45
N ASN A 91 13.52 -0.44 3.92
CA ASN A 91 12.96 0.75 3.28
C ASN A 91 11.42 0.75 3.11
N ALA A 92 10.67 0.01 3.92
CA ALA A 92 9.20 -0.02 3.85
C ALA A 92 8.58 1.38 4.02
N GLY A 93 9.16 2.25 4.85
CA GLY A 93 8.73 3.63 5.06
C GLY A 93 8.85 4.51 3.83
N GLU A 94 9.75 4.20 2.90
CA GLU A 94 9.86 4.91 1.62
C GLU A 94 8.72 4.48 0.67
N LEU A 95 8.41 3.18 0.65
CA LEU A 95 7.44 2.58 -0.28
C LEU A 95 5.98 2.93 0.08
N ILE A 96 5.67 3.12 1.36
CA ILE A 96 4.29 3.37 1.82
C ILE A 96 3.68 4.66 1.25
N SER A 97 4.53 5.60 0.82
CA SER A 97 4.13 6.88 0.24
C SER A 97 3.29 6.72 -1.04
N GLU A 98 3.59 5.71 -1.86
CA GLU A 98 2.82 5.43 -3.08
C GLU A 98 1.40 4.98 -2.73
N VAL A 99 1.27 4.09 -1.75
CA VAL A 99 -0.03 3.61 -1.26
C VAL A 99 -0.85 4.76 -0.66
N ALA A 100 -0.20 5.67 0.07
CA ALA A 100 -0.85 6.86 0.61
C ALA A 100 -1.42 7.73 -0.52
N LEU A 101 -0.64 7.98 -1.57
CA LEU A 101 -1.09 8.73 -2.75
C LEU A 101 -2.25 8.03 -3.45
N ALA A 102 -2.16 6.71 -3.66
CA ALA A 102 -3.20 5.91 -4.31
C ALA A 102 -4.53 5.96 -3.54
N ILE A 103 -4.50 5.95 -2.21
CA ILE A 103 -5.70 6.12 -1.39
C ILE A 103 -6.27 7.53 -1.55
N GLU A 104 -5.43 8.57 -1.49
CA GLU A 104 -5.87 9.96 -1.64
C GLU A 104 -6.56 10.20 -3.00
N THR A 105 -5.99 9.69 -4.08
CA THR A 105 -6.55 9.79 -5.44
C THR A 105 -7.72 8.83 -5.68
N GLY A 106 -7.95 7.88 -4.77
CA GLY A 106 -9.04 6.91 -4.88
C GLY A 106 -8.82 5.87 -5.99
N CYS A 107 -7.56 5.52 -6.23
CA CYS A 107 -7.16 4.50 -7.21
C CYS A 107 -7.78 3.14 -6.89
N ASP A 108 -8.08 2.39 -7.94
CA ASP A 108 -8.40 0.97 -7.84
C ASP A 108 -7.16 0.08 -8.03
N ALA A 109 -7.35 -1.23 -7.89
CA ALA A 109 -6.27 -2.18 -8.06
C ALA A 109 -5.69 -2.20 -9.49
N ALA A 110 -6.50 -1.89 -10.51
CA ALA A 110 -6.04 -1.83 -11.90
C ALA A 110 -5.18 -0.58 -12.15
N ASP A 111 -5.52 0.57 -11.57
CA ASP A 111 -4.68 1.78 -11.62
C ASP A 111 -3.26 1.49 -11.12
N ILE A 112 -3.15 0.78 -10.00
CA ILE A 112 -1.85 0.40 -9.40
C ILE A 112 -1.18 -0.71 -10.23
N GLY A 113 -1.88 -1.80 -10.54
CA GLY A 113 -1.32 -2.96 -11.23
C GLY A 113 -0.93 -2.70 -12.69
N LEU A 114 -1.61 -1.80 -13.40
CA LEU A 114 -1.26 -1.43 -14.78
C LEU A 114 -0.17 -0.35 -14.85
N THR A 115 0.16 0.28 -13.73
CA THR A 115 1.29 1.22 -13.66
C THR A 115 2.59 0.44 -13.78
N ILE A 116 3.43 0.82 -14.75
CA ILE A 116 4.73 0.18 -14.95
C ILE A 116 5.67 0.60 -13.83
N HIS A 117 5.88 -0.30 -12.87
CA HIS A 117 6.88 -0.14 -11.84
C HIS A 117 8.27 -0.54 -12.38
N PRO A 118 9.34 0.18 -12.00
CA PRO A 118 10.68 -0.16 -12.45
C PRO A 118 11.15 -1.51 -11.89
N HIS A 119 11.81 -2.32 -12.72
CA HIS A 119 12.37 -3.62 -12.33
C HIS A 119 13.91 -3.65 -12.51
N PRO A 120 14.69 -4.24 -11.58
CA PRO A 120 14.28 -4.80 -10.30
C PRO A 120 14.30 -3.73 -9.18
N THR A 121 13.19 -3.56 -8.45
CA THR A 121 13.07 -2.66 -7.30
C THR A 121 12.26 -3.28 -6.15
N LEU A 122 12.20 -2.61 -5.00
CA LEU A 122 11.24 -2.97 -3.96
C LEU A 122 9.87 -2.32 -4.21
N SER A 123 9.82 -1.19 -4.92
CA SER A 123 8.57 -0.51 -5.27
C SER A 123 7.65 -1.36 -6.14
N GLU A 124 8.18 -2.18 -7.05
CA GLU A 124 7.34 -3.07 -7.87
C GLU A 124 6.50 -4.05 -7.05
N THR A 125 6.84 -4.30 -5.79
CA THR A 125 6.04 -5.15 -4.90
C THR A 125 4.69 -4.55 -4.55
N VAL A 126 4.50 -3.23 -4.68
CA VAL A 126 3.20 -2.55 -4.57
C VAL A 126 2.31 -2.92 -5.76
N GLY A 127 2.82 -2.75 -6.99
CA GLY A 127 2.19 -3.24 -8.22
C GLY A 127 1.85 -4.72 -8.16
N ALA A 128 2.82 -5.56 -7.79
CA ALA A 128 2.62 -7.01 -7.72
C ALA A 128 1.58 -7.43 -6.67
N ALA A 129 1.43 -6.68 -5.56
CA ALA A 129 0.36 -6.91 -4.60
C ALA A 129 -1.03 -6.54 -5.17
N ALA A 130 -1.12 -5.53 -6.03
CA ALA A 130 -2.35 -5.20 -6.75
C ALA A 130 -2.68 -6.23 -7.84
N GLU A 131 -1.69 -6.67 -8.62
CA GLU A 131 -1.85 -7.75 -9.60
C GLU A 131 -2.25 -9.09 -8.95
N ALA A 132 -1.75 -9.35 -7.73
CA ALA A 132 -2.16 -10.51 -6.93
C ALA A 132 -3.64 -10.46 -6.57
N TYR A 133 -4.19 -9.26 -6.34
CA TYR A 133 -5.62 -9.05 -6.10
C TYR A 133 -6.44 -9.25 -7.39
N GLU A 134 -6.03 -8.62 -8.49
CA GLU A 134 -6.68 -8.72 -9.80
C GLU A 134 -6.56 -10.13 -10.43
N GLY A 135 -5.63 -10.96 -9.93
CA GLY A 135 -5.37 -12.29 -10.45
C GLY A 135 -4.65 -12.28 -11.79
N THR A 136 -3.88 -11.23 -12.05
CA THR A 136 -3.05 -11.03 -13.26
C THR A 136 -1.56 -11.29 -13.02
N LEU A 137 -1.14 -11.43 -11.76
CA LEU A 137 0.25 -11.65 -11.39
C LEU A 137 0.81 -12.92 -12.04
N THR A 138 1.98 -12.79 -12.67
CA THR A 138 2.69 -13.90 -13.35
C THR A 138 3.96 -14.34 -12.63
N ASP A 139 4.52 -13.52 -11.74
CA ASP A 139 5.74 -13.84 -10.99
C ASP A 139 5.52 -14.91 -9.91
N LEU A 140 4.27 -15.12 -9.50
CA LEU A 140 3.87 -16.12 -8.53
C LEU A 140 2.60 -16.84 -8.97
N TYR A 141 2.59 -18.15 -8.79
CA TYR A 141 1.34 -18.90 -8.90
C TYR A 141 0.48 -18.65 -7.66
N ILE A 142 -0.58 -17.86 -7.81
CA ILE A 142 -1.60 -17.66 -6.77
C ILE A 142 -2.88 -18.35 -7.21
N PRO A 143 -3.28 -19.48 -6.60
CA PRO A 143 -4.54 -20.12 -6.93
C PRO A 143 -5.71 -19.21 -6.57
N LYS A 144 -6.67 -19.05 -7.50
CA LYS A 144 -7.90 -18.28 -7.24
C LYS A 144 -8.62 -18.87 -6.03
N LYS A 145 -9.00 -18.00 -5.09
CA LYS A 145 -9.90 -18.39 -3.98
C LYS A 145 -11.22 -18.88 -4.60
N ARG A 146 -11.57 -20.13 -4.28
CA ARG A 146 -12.85 -20.76 -4.66
C ARG A 146 -13.98 -20.23 -3.81
#